data_AF-A0A3M8BFX6-F1
#
_entry.id   AF-A0A3M8BFX6-F1
#
_cell.length_a   1.000
_cell.length_b   1.000
_cell.length_c   1.000
_cell.angle_alpha   90.00
_cell.angle_beta   90.00
_cell.angle_gamma   90.00
#
_symmetry.space_group_name_H-M   'P 1'
#
loop_
_entity.id
_entity.type
_entity.pdbx_description
1 polymer ?
#
loop_
_entity_poly.entity_id
_entity_poly.type
_entity_poly.pdbx_seq_one_letter_code
_entity_poly.pdbx_strand_id
1 'polypeptide(L)'
;MAKFSLGTDGANLIKKHEGFSLKFYGDPYGYPTVGWGHLITKKKVYKKNKTGNPNDSLLTQAEADALSKSLNLGYTSPISLARAEAFFAEDTADAVEAVNRLKLPKGCQFTQSQFDALVSLTFNAGPGVLETDDVEAMLAHKNIYQFFAGPLTPEDSDYCSRLVSKAFSYDKNLKARRNEEATLFCKGAKYTHKYPVYTL
;
A
#
# COMPACT_ATOMS: atom_id res chain seq x y z
N MET A 1 4.20 18.80 -12.12
CA MET A 1 5.08 17.87 -11.40
C MET A 1 5.17 16.58 -12.20
N ALA A 2 6.30 15.89 -12.19
CA ALA A 2 6.39 14.57 -12.81
C ALA A 2 5.40 13.63 -12.11
N LYS A 3 4.66 12.82 -12.89
CA LYS A 3 3.82 11.76 -12.32
C LYS A 3 4.72 10.59 -11.96
N PHE A 4 4.71 10.20 -10.69
CA PHE A 4 5.42 9.02 -10.23
C PHE A 4 4.58 7.77 -10.51
N SER A 5 5.28 6.67 -10.74
CA SER A 5 4.71 5.33 -10.74
C SER A 5 5.16 4.60 -9.48
N LEU A 6 4.41 3.58 -9.07
CA LEU A 6 4.81 2.71 -7.95
C LEU A 6 6.16 2.06 -8.26
N GLY A 7 7.15 2.29 -7.37
CA GLY A 7 8.47 1.71 -7.46
C GLY A 7 8.53 0.29 -6.88
N THR A 8 9.67 -0.36 -7.09
CA THR A 8 9.90 -1.74 -6.64
C THR A 8 9.82 -1.88 -5.11
N ASP A 9 10.33 -0.91 -4.35
CA ASP A 9 10.30 -0.96 -2.89
C ASP A 9 8.87 -0.87 -2.36
N GLY A 10 8.06 0.07 -2.90
CA GLY A 10 6.64 0.18 -2.58
C GLY A 10 5.85 -1.07 -2.96
N ALA A 11 6.05 -1.58 -4.18
CA ALA A 11 5.40 -2.81 -4.64
C ALA A 11 5.73 -4.00 -3.73
N ASN A 12 7.00 -4.18 -3.37
CA ASN A 12 7.43 -5.25 -2.48
C ASN A 12 6.83 -5.10 -1.08
N LEU A 13 6.75 -3.87 -0.55
CA LEU A 13 6.16 -3.61 0.75
C LEU A 13 4.68 -3.97 0.75
N ILE A 14 3.90 -3.52 -0.23
CA ILE A 14 2.48 -3.87 -0.34
C ILE A 14 2.33 -5.39 -0.43
N LYS A 15 3.01 -6.03 -1.38
CA LYS A 15 2.93 -7.49 -1.61
C LYS A 15 3.30 -8.33 -0.39
N LYS A 16 4.20 -7.83 0.47
CA LYS A 16 4.58 -8.49 1.72
C LYS A 16 3.44 -8.56 2.73
N HIS A 17 2.57 -7.55 2.75
CA HIS A 17 1.43 -7.47 3.68
C HIS A 17 0.14 -8.04 3.08
N GLU A 18 0.07 -8.23 1.77
CA GLU A 18 -1.06 -8.86 1.09
C GLU A 18 -0.89 -10.38 0.97
N GLY A 19 -1.96 -11.14 1.20
CA GLY A 19 -1.97 -12.58 0.92
C GLY A 19 -1.86 -12.85 -0.58
N PHE A 20 -1.07 -13.85 -0.99
CA PHE A 20 -0.84 -14.18 -2.40
C PHE A 20 -1.32 -15.59 -2.76
N SER A 21 -2.08 -15.72 -3.86
CA SER A 21 -2.38 -17.01 -4.48
C SER A 21 -2.64 -16.88 -5.98
N LEU A 22 -2.00 -17.73 -6.78
CA LEU A 22 -2.34 -17.88 -8.20
C LEU A 22 -3.64 -18.65 -8.41
N LYS A 23 -4.09 -19.42 -7.42
CA LYS A 23 -5.38 -20.10 -7.43
C LYS A 23 -6.46 -19.22 -6.82
N PHE A 24 -7.70 -19.35 -7.30
CA PHE A 24 -8.82 -18.66 -6.69
C PHE A 24 -9.03 -19.15 -5.26
N TYR A 25 -9.34 -18.23 -4.36
CA TYR A 25 -9.60 -18.51 -2.95
C TYR A 25 -10.74 -17.62 -2.43
N GLY A 26 -11.42 -18.03 -1.37
CA GLY A 26 -12.39 -17.17 -0.70
C GLY A 26 -11.71 -16.20 0.26
N ASP A 27 -12.02 -14.91 0.20
CA ASP A 27 -11.55 -13.92 1.18
C ASP A 27 -12.17 -14.16 2.60
N PRO A 28 -11.94 -13.30 3.61
CA PRO A 28 -12.56 -13.45 4.93
C PRO A 28 -14.10 -13.49 4.93
N TYR A 29 -14.73 -12.95 3.89
CA TYR A 29 -16.18 -13.00 3.67
C TYR A 29 -16.60 -14.17 2.76
N GLY A 30 -15.64 -14.87 2.15
CA GLY A 30 -15.81 -15.98 1.22
C GLY A 30 -15.94 -15.53 -0.23
N TYR A 31 -15.71 -14.25 -0.55
CA TYR A 31 -15.75 -13.78 -1.92
C TYR A 31 -14.53 -14.28 -2.72
N PRO A 32 -14.74 -14.81 -3.93
CA PRO A 32 -13.64 -15.33 -4.74
C PRO A 32 -12.65 -14.23 -5.09
N THR A 33 -11.38 -14.49 -4.81
CA THR A 33 -10.25 -13.57 -4.85
C THR A 33 -9.03 -14.29 -5.44
N VAL A 34 -8.09 -13.55 -6.03
CA VAL A 34 -6.85 -14.10 -6.62
C VAL A 34 -5.70 -13.08 -6.54
N GLY A 35 -4.47 -13.50 -6.81
CA GLY A 35 -3.29 -12.64 -6.81
C GLY A 35 -3.03 -12.11 -5.40
N TRP A 36 -2.73 -10.81 -5.30
CA TRP A 36 -2.54 -10.09 -4.04
C TRP A 36 -3.86 -9.43 -3.58
N GLY A 37 -4.92 -10.23 -3.41
CA GLY A 37 -6.20 -9.73 -2.91
C GLY A 37 -7.17 -9.18 -3.95
N HIS A 38 -6.95 -9.44 -5.25
CA HIS A 38 -7.84 -8.99 -6.32
C HIS A 38 -9.21 -9.69 -6.24
N LEU A 39 -10.25 -8.91 -5.94
CA LEU A 39 -11.62 -9.39 -5.81
C LEU A 39 -12.24 -9.68 -7.18
N ILE A 40 -12.63 -10.93 -7.42
CA ILE A 40 -13.27 -11.33 -8.69
C ILE A 40 -14.74 -10.91 -8.71
N THR A 41 -15.50 -11.21 -7.64
CA THR A 41 -16.91 -10.82 -7.53
C THR A 41 -17.43 -10.93 -6.10
N LYS A 42 -18.42 -10.11 -5.74
CA LYS A 42 -19.20 -10.25 -4.49
C LYS A 42 -20.46 -11.11 -4.65
N LYS A 43 -20.79 -11.54 -5.87
CA LYS A 43 -22.04 -12.25 -6.19
C LYS A 43 -22.00 -13.76 -5.86
N LYS A 44 -20.83 -14.29 -5.50
CA LYS A 44 -20.60 -15.69 -5.17
C LYS A 44 -19.85 -15.77 -3.85
N VAL A 45 -20.10 -16.82 -3.08
CA VAL A 45 -19.47 -17.06 -1.78
C VAL A 45 -19.01 -18.51 -1.71
N TYR A 46 -17.77 -18.70 -1.28
CA TYR A 46 -17.09 -20.00 -1.12
C TYR A 46 -16.59 -20.15 0.32
N LYS A 47 -15.74 -21.16 0.57
CA LYS A 47 -15.08 -21.35 1.85
C LYS A 47 -14.31 -20.08 2.24
N LYS A 48 -14.62 -19.52 3.41
CA LYS A 48 -13.99 -18.31 3.93
C LYS A 48 -12.54 -18.57 4.37
N ASN A 49 -11.64 -17.63 4.08
CA ASN A 49 -10.31 -17.59 4.68
C ASN A 49 -10.40 -17.06 6.12
N LYS A 50 -10.13 -17.92 7.11
CA LYS A 50 -10.22 -17.56 8.53
C LYS A 50 -8.87 -17.22 9.17
N THR A 51 -7.77 -17.47 8.47
CA THR A 51 -6.41 -17.43 9.02
C THR A 51 -5.57 -16.31 8.40
N GLY A 52 -6.05 -15.69 7.32
CA GLY A 52 -5.28 -14.79 6.48
C GLY A 52 -4.44 -15.51 5.42
N ASN A 53 -4.32 -16.84 5.47
CA ASN A 53 -3.60 -17.62 4.47
C ASN A 53 -4.54 -18.09 3.33
N PRO A 54 -4.37 -17.61 2.08
CA PRO A 54 -5.21 -18.01 0.96
C PRO A 54 -5.35 -19.53 0.77
N ASN A 55 -4.30 -20.29 1.11
CA ASN A 55 -4.26 -21.74 0.97
C ASN A 55 -5.34 -22.48 1.77
N ASP A 56 -5.89 -21.86 2.81
CA ASP A 56 -6.92 -22.49 3.65
C ASP A 56 -8.33 -22.43 3.02
N SER A 57 -8.47 -21.70 1.92
CA SER A 57 -9.74 -21.32 1.31
C SER A 57 -9.75 -21.49 -0.22
N LEU A 58 -8.79 -22.24 -0.76
CA LEU A 58 -8.69 -22.47 -2.20
C LEU A 58 -9.99 -23.09 -2.73
N LEU A 59 -10.46 -22.54 -3.85
CA LEU A 59 -11.50 -23.18 -4.64
C LEU A 59 -10.95 -24.46 -5.26
N THR A 60 -11.79 -25.47 -5.34
CA THR A 60 -11.52 -26.66 -6.17
C THR A 60 -11.45 -26.26 -7.64
N GLN A 61 -10.81 -27.07 -8.48
CA GLN A 61 -10.71 -26.80 -9.91
C GLN A 61 -12.10 -26.66 -10.55
N ALA A 62 -13.04 -27.53 -10.19
CA ALA A 62 -14.41 -27.49 -10.70
C ALA A 62 -15.14 -26.19 -10.34
N GLU A 63 -14.98 -25.70 -9.10
CA GLU A 63 -15.56 -24.42 -8.67
C GLU A 63 -14.95 -23.25 -9.43
N ALA A 64 -13.63 -23.25 -9.62
CA ALA A 64 -12.94 -22.17 -10.29
C ALA A 64 -13.25 -22.12 -11.80
N ASP A 65 -13.35 -23.28 -12.45
CA ASP A 65 -13.74 -23.39 -13.87
C ASP A 65 -15.20 -22.93 -14.06
N ALA A 66 -16.10 -23.37 -13.16
CA ALA A 66 -17.49 -22.93 -13.16
C ALA A 66 -17.62 -21.41 -12.95
N LEU A 67 -16.83 -20.83 -12.03
CA LEU A 67 -16.81 -19.39 -11.79
C LEU A 67 -16.33 -18.64 -13.03
N SER A 68 -15.19 -19.05 -13.59
CA SER A 68 -14.58 -18.44 -14.78
C SER A 68 -15.53 -18.43 -15.96
N LYS A 69 -16.21 -19.56 -16.20
CA LYS A 69 -17.25 -19.69 -17.23
C LYS A 69 -18.46 -18.80 -16.94
N SER A 70 -18.95 -18.78 -15.70
CA SER A 70 -20.15 -18.01 -15.33
C SER A 70 -19.99 -16.50 -15.44
N LEU A 71 -18.76 -16.01 -15.27
CA LEU A 71 -18.42 -14.58 -15.34
C LEU A 71 -17.74 -14.19 -16.67
N ASN A 72 -17.50 -15.15 -17.57
CA ASN A 72 -16.79 -14.94 -18.84
C ASN A 72 -15.43 -14.22 -18.64
N LEU A 73 -14.63 -14.66 -17.66
CA LEU A 73 -13.42 -13.96 -17.21
C LEU A 73 -12.30 -13.90 -18.27
N GLY A 74 -12.30 -14.80 -19.26
CA GLY A 74 -11.21 -14.92 -20.24
C GLY A 74 -9.90 -15.49 -19.66
N TYR A 75 -9.89 -15.89 -18.39
CA TYR A 75 -8.80 -16.58 -17.70
C TYR A 75 -9.37 -17.65 -16.75
N THR A 76 -8.53 -18.61 -16.36
CA THR A 76 -8.87 -19.69 -15.43
C THR A 76 -8.01 -19.63 -14.16
N SER A 77 -8.28 -20.51 -13.21
CA SER A 77 -7.44 -20.74 -12.03
C SER A 77 -6.61 -22.02 -12.25
N PRO A 78 -5.29 -22.03 -12.00
CA PRO A 78 -4.50 -20.89 -11.56
C PRO A 78 -4.27 -19.85 -12.68
N ILE A 79 -4.18 -18.57 -12.30
CA ILE A 79 -3.73 -17.51 -13.21
C ILE A 79 -2.21 -17.54 -13.38
N SER A 80 -1.69 -16.90 -14.42
CA SER A 80 -0.25 -16.67 -14.57
C SER A 80 0.25 -15.59 -13.61
N LEU A 81 1.55 -15.61 -13.29
CA LEU A 81 2.16 -14.52 -12.52
C LEU A 81 1.98 -13.16 -13.22
N ALA A 82 2.14 -13.12 -14.55
CA ALA A 82 1.92 -11.90 -15.32
C ALA A 82 0.49 -11.35 -15.18
N ARG A 83 -0.51 -12.23 -15.08
CA ARG A 83 -1.90 -11.82 -14.82
C ARG A 83 -2.08 -11.30 -13.39
N ALA A 84 -1.44 -11.94 -12.40
CA ALA A 84 -1.47 -11.46 -11.02
C ALA A 84 -0.81 -10.09 -10.88
N GLU A 85 0.30 -9.86 -11.57
CA GLU A 85 0.98 -8.56 -11.65
C GLU A 85 0.12 -7.49 -12.33
N ALA A 86 -0.62 -7.85 -13.40
CA ALA A 86 -1.56 -6.95 -14.04
C ALA A 86 -2.68 -6.51 -13.08
N PHE A 87 -3.28 -7.46 -12.35
CA PHE A 87 -4.27 -7.13 -11.31
C PHE A 87 -3.69 -6.26 -10.21
N PHE A 88 -2.48 -6.55 -9.74
CA PHE A 88 -1.82 -5.71 -8.74
C PHE A 88 -1.61 -4.27 -9.23
N ALA A 89 -1.22 -4.09 -10.50
CA ALA A 89 -1.07 -2.77 -11.09
C ALA A 89 -2.42 -2.04 -11.21
N GLU A 90 -3.50 -2.75 -11.56
CA GLU A 90 -4.86 -2.21 -11.59
C GLU A 90 -5.33 -1.80 -10.19
N ASP A 91 -5.17 -2.69 -9.20
CA ASP A 91 -5.65 -2.48 -7.83
C ASP A 91 -4.89 -1.36 -7.10
N THR A 92 -3.63 -1.08 -7.49
CA THR A 92 -2.83 0.01 -6.91
C THR A 92 -3.02 1.36 -7.63
N ALA A 93 -3.70 1.39 -8.76
CA ALA A 93 -3.81 2.58 -9.61
C ALA A 93 -4.45 3.78 -8.88
N ASP A 94 -5.54 3.55 -8.14
CA ASP A 94 -6.25 4.62 -7.42
C ASP A 94 -5.37 5.25 -6.32
N ALA A 95 -4.56 4.43 -5.63
CA ALA A 95 -3.61 4.90 -4.62
C ALA A 95 -2.47 5.72 -5.26
N VAL A 96 -1.91 5.23 -6.38
CA VAL A 96 -0.91 5.96 -7.17
C VAL A 96 -1.46 7.29 -7.65
N GLU A 97 -2.70 7.32 -8.13
CA GLU A 97 -3.33 8.56 -8.59
C GLU A 97 -3.58 9.53 -7.43
N ALA A 98 -4.07 9.04 -6.28
CA ALA A 98 -4.31 9.85 -5.10
C ALA A 98 -3.03 10.56 -4.61
N VAL A 99 -1.92 9.83 -4.49
CA VAL A 99 -0.64 10.43 -4.06
C VAL A 99 -0.11 11.43 -5.10
N ASN A 100 -0.28 11.16 -6.40
CA ASN A 100 0.10 12.11 -7.46
C ASN A 100 -0.75 13.40 -7.46
N ARG A 101 -1.96 13.39 -6.88
CA ARG A 101 -2.81 14.59 -6.76
C ARG A 101 -2.43 15.50 -5.58
N LEU A 102 -1.56 15.06 -4.68
CA LEU A 102 -1.12 15.85 -3.53
C LEU A 102 -0.46 17.16 -3.96
N LYS A 103 -0.85 18.26 -3.30
CA LYS A 103 -0.27 19.58 -3.50
C LYS A 103 0.86 19.79 -2.50
N LEU A 104 2.09 19.80 -2.99
CA LEU A 104 3.28 20.00 -2.17
C LEU A 104 3.63 21.49 -2.06
N PRO A 105 4.37 21.90 -1.02
CA PRO A 105 4.92 23.25 -0.94
C PRO A 105 5.73 23.62 -2.19
N LYS A 106 5.76 24.90 -2.54
CA LYS A 106 6.42 25.38 -3.77
C LYS A 106 7.89 24.96 -3.80
N GLY A 107 8.29 24.24 -4.86
CA GLY A 107 9.66 23.76 -5.05
C GLY A 107 9.95 22.41 -4.40
N CYS A 108 9.00 21.83 -3.67
CA CYS A 108 9.12 20.49 -3.09
C CYS A 108 8.68 19.41 -4.09
N GLN A 109 9.34 18.25 -4.02
CA GLN A 109 9.03 17.05 -4.78
C GLN A 109 9.31 15.84 -3.92
N PHE A 110 8.53 14.77 -4.11
CA PHE A 110 8.80 13.49 -3.45
C PHE A 110 10.09 12.86 -3.97
N THR A 111 10.76 12.12 -3.11
CA THR A 111 11.64 11.02 -3.55
C THR A 111 10.78 9.81 -3.92
N GLN A 112 11.35 8.84 -4.66
CA GLN A 112 10.62 7.59 -4.96
C GLN A 112 10.18 6.87 -3.68
N SER A 113 11.03 6.79 -2.65
CA SER A 113 10.68 6.09 -1.40
C SER A 113 9.54 6.78 -0.63
N GLN A 114 9.47 8.12 -0.67
CA GLN A 114 8.36 8.87 -0.06
C GLN A 114 7.05 8.61 -0.79
N PHE A 115 7.09 8.62 -2.13
CA PHE A 115 5.94 8.29 -2.96
C PHE A 115 5.45 6.86 -2.70
N ASP A 116 6.37 5.89 -2.76
CA ASP A 116 6.08 4.46 -2.55
C ASP A 116 5.44 4.17 -1.19
N ALA A 117 5.95 4.78 -0.12
CA ALA A 117 5.41 4.62 1.23
C ALA A 117 4.00 5.18 1.36
N LEU A 118 3.73 6.36 0.78
CA LEU A 118 2.38 6.95 0.76
C LEU A 118 1.42 6.13 -0.09
N VAL A 119 1.86 5.54 -1.21
CA VAL A 119 1.03 4.65 -2.02
C VAL A 119 0.66 3.40 -1.22
N SER A 120 1.60 2.78 -0.50
CA SER A 120 1.29 1.63 0.36
C SER A 120 0.29 1.95 1.46
N LEU A 121 0.48 3.09 2.15
CA LEU A 121 -0.45 3.56 3.17
C LEU A 121 -1.84 3.78 2.57
N THR A 122 -1.91 4.46 1.42
CA THR A 122 -3.15 4.79 0.72
C THR A 122 -3.87 3.55 0.18
N PHE A 123 -3.14 2.58 -0.36
CA PHE A 123 -3.69 1.32 -0.84
C PHE A 123 -4.41 0.57 0.29
N ASN A 124 -3.87 0.59 1.50
CA ASN A 124 -4.43 -0.13 2.63
C ASN A 124 -5.47 0.64 3.44
N ALA A 125 -5.28 1.94 3.62
CA ALA A 125 -6.16 2.79 4.43
C ALA A 125 -7.22 3.54 3.61
N GLY A 126 -7.12 3.51 2.28
CA GLY A 126 -7.90 4.35 1.37
C GLY A 126 -7.34 5.77 1.24
N PRO A 127 -7.79 6.54 0.22
CA PRO A 127 -7.27 7.89 -0.06
C PRO A 127 -7.52 8.90 1.05
N GLY A 128 -8.56 8.73 1.87
CA GLY A 128 -8.87 9.65 2.97
C GLY A 128 -7.77 9.74 4.03
N VAL A 129 -6.88 8.76 4.13
CA VAL A 129 -5.71 8.85 5.04
C VAL A 129 -4.80 10.04 4.71
N LEU A 130 -4.75 10.43 3.44
CA LEU A 130 -3.92 11.54 2.97
C LEU A 130 -4.43 12.91 3.43
N GLU A 131 -5.69 12.97 3.85
CA GLU A 131 -6.39 14.19 4.30
C GLU A 131 -6.44 14.28 5.83
N THR A 132 -5.74 13.38 6.53
CA THR A 132 -5.64 13.45 8.00
C THR A 132 -4.71 14.58 8.42
N ASP A 133 -5.04 15.27 9.52
CA ASP A 133 -4.25 16.39 10.05
C ASP A 133 -2.76 16.06 10.18
N ASP A 134 -2.41 14.84 10.62
CA ASP A 134 -1.02 14.42 10.79
C ASP A 134 -0.28 14.23 9.45
N VAL A 135 -0.94 13.67 8.42
CA VAL A 135 -0.35 13.55 7.08
C VAL A 135 -0.22 14.93 6.43
N GLU A 136 -1.24 15.78 6.53
CA GLU A 136 -1.18 17.16 6.02
C GLU A 136 -0.08 17.98 6.71
N ALA A 137 0.05 17.87 8.03
CA ALA A 137 1.09 18.55 8.79
C ALA A 137 2.51 18.09 8.37
N MET A 138 2.70 16.78 8.14
CA MET A 138 3.95 16.27 7.60
C MET A 138 4.23 16.85 6.20
N LEU A 139 3.28 16.75 5.27
CA LEU A 139 3.46 17.21 3.89
C LEU A 139 3.63 18.73 3.76
N ALA A 140 3.06 19.51 4.68
CA ALA A 140 3.27 20.96 4.72
C ALA A 140 4.71 21.35 5.12
N HIS A 141 5.44 20.44 5.79
CA HIS A 141 6.75 20.77 6.35
C HIS A 141 7.88 20.61 5.33
N LYS A 142 8.48 21.74 4.95
CA LYS A 142 9.48 21.82 3.88
C LYS A 142 10.72 20.92 4.06
N ASN A 143 11.13 20.65 5.30
CA ASN A 143 12.31 19.81 5.61
C ASN A 143 12.05 18.31 5.43
N ILE A 144 10.80 17.90 5.19
CA ILE A 144 10.48 16.54 4.72
C ILE A 144 11.12 16.28 3.36
N TYR A 145 11.28 17.31 2.53
CA TYR A 145 11.76 17.17 1.16
C TYR A 145 13.27 17.43 1.06
N GLN A 146 13.94 16.71 0.15
CA GLN A 146 15.40 16.72 0.05
C GLN A 146 16.01 18.01 -0.53
N PHE A 147 15.19 18.88 -1.13
CA PHE A 147 15.67 19.98 -1.98
C PHE A 147 16.11 21.25 -1.23
N PHE A 148 16.07 21.29 0.11
CA PHE A 148 16.65 22.42 0.85
C PHE A 148 18.16 22.27 0.98
N ALA A 149 18.91 23.31 0.61
CA ALA A 149 20.38 23.31 0.65
C ALA A 149 20.88 23.27 2.10
N GLY A 150 21.69 22.25 2.43
CA GLY A 150 22.33 22.10 3.74
C GLY A 150 21.89 20.85 4.53
N PRO A 151 22.72 20.42 5.50
CA PRO A 151 22.32 19.40 6.47
C PRO A 151 21.18 19.92 7.35
N LEU A 152 20.32 19.02 7.83
CA LEU A 152 19.34 19.37 8.86
C LEU A 152 20.04 19.51 10.21
N THR A 153 19.57 20.42 11.05
CA THR A 153 19.94 20.44 12.46
C THR A 153 19.42 19.16 13.14
N PRO A 154 20.02 18.72 14.26
CA PRO A 154 19.48 17.62 15.04
C PRO A 154 18.02 17.85 15.44
N GLU A 155 17.63 19.09 15.77
CA GLU A 155 16.28 19.48 16.13
C GLU A 155 15.31 19.34 14.95
N ASP A 156 15.69 19.84 13.77
CA ASP A 156 14.88 19.69 12.55
C ASP A 156 14.73 18.23 12.13
N SER A 157 15.81 17.44 12.25
CA SER A 157 15.80 16.01 11.94
C SER A 157 14.89 15.24 12.89
N ASP A 158 14.95 15.55 14.20
CA ASP A 158 14.04 14.96 15.20
C ASP A 158 12.58 15.34 14.93
N TYR A 159 12.33 16.60 14.58
CA TYR A 159 11.01 17.11 14.26
C TYR A 159 10.41 16.42 13.01
N CYS A 160 11.18 16.29 11.93
CA CYS A 160 10.78 15.53 10.75
C CYS A 160 10.46 14.07 11.10
N SER A 161 11.29 13.44 11.94
CA SER A 161 11.06 12.07 12.41
C SER A 161 9.71 11.94 13.11
N ARG A 162 9.38 12.88 14.01
CA ARG A 162 8.10 12.89 14.73
C ARG A 162 6.90 13.08 13.81
N LEU A 163 7.01 13.97 12.81
CA LEU A 163 5.96 14.18 11.82
C LEU A 163 5.66 12.89 11.05
N VAL A 164 6.70 12.18 10.58
CA VAL A 164 6.52 10.89 9.91
C VAL A 164 5.85 9.87 10.82
N SER A 165 6.32 9.73 12.06
CA SER A 165 5.74 8.77 12.99
C SER A 165 4.26 9.03 13.28
N LYS A 166 3.86 10.31 13.40
CA LYS A 166 2.45 10.69 13.56
C LYS A 166 1.63 10.41 12.30
N ALA A 167 2.11 10.85 11.13
CA ALA A 167 1.44 10.67 9.85
C ALA A 167 1.14 9.19 9.51
N PHE A 168 2.05 8.28 9.87
CA PHE A 168 1.85 6.84 9.65
C PHE A 168 1.16 6.12 10.83
N SER A 169 0.76 6.82 11.90
CA SER A 169 0.02 6.24 13.03
C SER A 169 -1.47 6.03 12.71
N TYR A 170 -1.75 5.18 11.72
CA TYR A 170 -3.09 4.81 11.28
C TYR A 170 -3.42 3.32 11.50
N ASP A 171 -4.54 3.02 12.16
CA ASP A 171 -4.93 1.71 12.71
C ASP A 171 -3.86 1.02 13.61
N LYS A 172 -4.15 0.88 14.91
CA LYS A 172 -3.21 0.30 15.88
C LYS A 172 -2.92 -1.18 15.63
N ASN A 173 -3.84 -1.89 14.98
CA ASN A 173 -3.65 -3.30 14.65
C ASN A 173 -2.62 -3.50 13.53
N LEU A 174 -2.30 -2.45 12.79
CA LEU A 174 -1.38 -2.46 11.65
C LEU A 174 -0.01 -1.86 11.98
N LYS A 175 0.34 -1.76 13.27
CA LYS A 175 1.58 -1.13 13.76
C LYS A 175 2.84 -1.62 13.02
N ALA A 176 2.95 -2.93 12.73
CA ALA A 176 4.11 -3.47 12.02
C ALA A 176 4.21 -2.90 10.60
N ARG A 177 3.13 -2.98 9.82
CA ARG A 177 3.03 -2.42 8.46
C ARG A 177 3.32 -0.92 8.44
N ARG A 178 2.68 -0.16 9.33
CA ARG A 178 2.87 1.29 9.46
C ARG A 178 4.32 1.70 9.75
N ASN A 179 5.03 0.96 10.60
CA ASN A 179 6.45 1.21 10.86
C ASN A 179 7.32 0.93 9.63
N GLU A 180 7.02 -0.11 8.86
CA GLU A 180 7.75 -0.40 7.61
C GLU A 180 7.53 0.68 6.56
N GLU A 181 6.30 1.18 6.42
CA GLU A 181 5.96 2.29 5.53
C GLU A 181 6.65 3.59 5.96
N ALA A 182 6.62 3.95 7.23
CA ALA A 182 7.34 5.10 7.77
C ALA A 182 8.86 4.99 7.58
N THR A 183 9.41 3.78 7.73
CA THR A 183 10.83 3.51 7.48
C THR A 183 11.17 3.69 6.01
N LEU A 184 10.32 3.18 5.10
CA LEU A 184 10.47 3.37 3.66
C LEU A 184 10.38 4.86 3.30
N PHE A 185 9.46 5.61 3.90
CA PHE A 185 9.31 7.05 3.67
C PHE A 185 10.60 7.83 3.99
N CYS A 186 11.29 7.45 5.07
CA CYS A 186 12.58 8.04 5.47
C CYS A 186 13.78 7.50 4.68
N LYS A 187 13.63 6.52 3.80
CA LYS A 187 14.76 5.89 3.09
C LYS A 187 15.44 6.90 2.15
N GLY A 188 16.71 7.18 2.43
CA GLY A 188 17.52 8.14 1.69
C GLY A 188 17.27 9.59 2.09
N ALA A 189 16.49 9.85 3.15
CA ALA A 189 16.26 11.19 3.65
C ALA A 189 17.39 11.68 4.58
N LYS A 190 17.47 12.99 4.77
CA LYS A 190 18.35 13.66 5.78
C LYS A 190 17.96 13.40 7.24
N TYR A 191 16.88 12.66 7.47
CA TYR A 191 16.37 12.25 8.77
C TYR A 191 15.97 10.77 8.71
N THR A 192 15.89 10.11 9.86
CA THR A 192 15.54 8.70 9.96
C THR A 192 14.20 8.52 10.67
N HIS A 193 13.58 7.35 10.49
CA HIS A 193 12.44 6.94 11.30
C HIS A 193 12.93 6.50 12.69
N LYS A 194 12.99 7.45 13.63
CA LYS A 194 13.53 7.27 14.99
C LYS A 194 12.46 6.80 15.97
N TYR A 195 11.24 7.30 15.83
CA TYR A 195 10.13 7.01 16.74
C TYR A 195 9.19 6.01 16.09
N PRO A 196 8.94 4.84 16.68
CA PRO A 196 7.92 3.94 16.17
C PRO A 196 6.54 4.62 16.15
N VAL A 197 5.66 4.24 15.23
CA VAL A 197 4.28 4.76 15.20
C VAL A 197 3.57 4.47 16.54
N TYR A 198 2.68 5.38 16.95
CA TYR A 198 1.99 5.41 18.26
C TYR A 198 2.87 5.56 19.52
N THR A 199 4.06 6.15 19.41
CA THR A 199 4.93 6.41 20.58
C THR A 199 5.04 7.88 20.97
N LEU A 200 4.27 8.75 20.32
CA LEU A 200 4.32 10.21 20.43
C LEU A 200 2.99 10.82 20.87
#